data_AF-A0A7J3ENK8-F1
#
_entry.id   AF-A0A7J3ENK8-F1
#
_cell.length_a   1.000
_cell.length_b   1.000
_cell.length_c   1.000
_cell.angle_alpha   90.00
_cell.angle_beta   90.00
_cell.angle_gamma   90.00
#
_symmetry.space_group_name_H-M   'P 1'
#
loop_
_entity.id
_entity.type
_entity.pdbx_description
1 polymer ?
#
loop_
_entity_poly.entity_id
_entity_poly.type
_entity_poly.pdbx_seq_one_letter_code
_entity_poly.pdbx_strand_id
1 'polypeptide(L)'
;MAGAFEEAIEWIRKEMEGGKPLSTVMLSMPTFEDGELVINKIFSFSPLIIGYANPEQSIELDRELVLEVSWIAKNLGMKTVVAPPDIHILRDSEPVGIIRRNGYGASDPVLLKELARRIGVGKTRQSVSIGVKDSWMNSLKMLLRDRQARKMILSLIFFIILPTVVVFYTSMTYPFLLGGEMISFAMPIIVFFATAIITYLYLKK
;
A
#
# COMPACT_ATOMS: atom_id res chain seq x y z
N MET A 1 29.33 -13.50 -1.18
CA MET A 1 28.44 -14.24 -2.08
C MET A 1 27.62 -13.20 -2.81
N ALA A 2 27.69 -13.16 -4.13
CA ALA A 2 26.85 -12.28 -4.95
C ALA A 2 25.42 -12.84 -4.94
N GLY A 3 24.40 -11.99 -4.86
CA GLY A 3 23.01 -12.46 -4.91
C GLY A 3 22.64 -12.88 -6.34
N ALA A 4 21.53 -13.61 -6.50
CA ALA A 4 21.08 -14.08 -7.82
C ALA A 4 20.90 -12.93 -8.84
N PHE A 5 20.57 -11.72 -8.39
CA PHE A 5 20.48 -10.54 -9.24
C PHE A 5 21.83 -10.13 -9.81
N GLU A 6 22.84 -10.00 -8.96
CA GLU A 6 24.20 -9.64 -9.37
C GLU A 6 24.81 -10.71 -10.28
N GLU A 7 24.59 -11.98 -9.98
CA GLU A 7 25.05 -13.09 -10.82
C GLU A 7 24.39 -13.08 -12.21
N ALA A 8 23.08 -12.81 -12.28
CA ALA A 8 22.35 -12.70 -13.53
C ALA A 8 22.88 -11.53 -14.38
N ILE A 9 23.06 -10.34 -13.79
CA ILE A 9 23.61 -9.17 -14.49
C ILE A 9 25.02 -9.43 -14.98
N GLU A 10 25.87 -10.05 -14.16
CA GLU A 10 27.26 -10.35 -14.53
C GLU A 10 27.35 -11.39 -15.65
N TRP A 11 26.46 -12.39 -15.64
CA TRP A 11 26.35 -13.35 -16.73
C TRP A 11 25.91 -12.68 -18.03
N ILE A 12 24.88 -11.82 -17.99
CA ILE A 12 24.40 -11.06 -19.15
C ILE A 12 25.52 -10.19 -19.72
N ARG A 13 26.26 -9.49 -18.85
CA ARG A 13 27.39 -8.64 -19.23
C ARG A 13 28.47 -9.45 -19.96
N LYS A 14 28.88 -10.59 -19.40
CA LYS A 14 29.89 -11.48 -20.00
C LYS A 14 29.47 -12.02 -21.37
N GLU A 15 28.22 -12.43 -21.49
CA GLU A 15 27.68 -12.96 -22.75
C GLU A 15 27.65 -11.88 -23.84
N MET A 16 27.23 -10.66 -23.48
CA MET A 16 27.23 -9.51 -24.39
C MET A 16 28.65 -9.05 -24.78
N GLU A 17 29.59 -9.02 -23.84
CA GLU A 17 31.00 -8.72 -24.10
C GLU A 17 31.67 -9.78 -24.98
N GLY A 18 31.21 -11.04 -24.89
CA GLY A 18 31.57 -12.13 -25.80
C GLY A 18 31.01 -11.98 -27.21
N GLY A 19 30.31 -10.89 -27.52
CA GLY A 19 29.77 -10.57 -28.85
C GLY A 19 28.42 -11.22 -29.15
N LYS A 20 27.75 -11.84 -28.16
CA LYS A 20 26.43 -12.43 -28.38
C LYS A 20 25.36 -11.33 -28.45
N PRO A 21 24.48 -11.33 -29.46
CA PRO A 21 23.35 -10.41 -29.51
C PRO A 21 22.43 -10.59 -28.30
N LEU A 22 21.84 -9.49 -27.80
CA LEU A 22 20.93 -9.53 -26.65
C LEU A 22 19.79 -10.56 -26.86
N SER A 23 19.24 -10.67 -28.07
CA SER A 23 18.21 -11.66 -28.40
C SER A 23 18.64 -13.10 -28.13
N THR A 24 19.90 -13.44 -28.41
CA THR A 24 20.48 -14.76 -28.10
C THR A 24 20.63 -14.94 -26.60
N VAL A 25 21.17 -13.92 -25.90
CA VAL A 25 21.35 -13.94 -24.44
C VAL A 25 20.01 -14.10 -23.70
N MET A 26 18.95 -13.45 -24.20
CA MET A 26 17.59 -13.58 -23.67
C MET A 26 17.01 -15.00 -23.81
N LEU A 27 17.41 -15.75 -24.85
CA LEU A 27 16.94 -17.11 -25.11
C LEU A 27 17.74 -18.16 -24.34
N SER A 28 19.03 -17.90 -24.10
CA SER A 28 19.94 -18.81 -23.40
C SER A 28 20.09 -18.49 -21.91
N MET A 29 19.26 -17.59 -21.36
CA MET A 29 19.36 -17.18 -19.96
C MET A 29 19.16 -18.40 -19.04
N PRO A 30 20.15 -18.74 -18.20
CA PRO A 30 19.98 -19.79 -17.20
C PRO A 30 19.12 -19.26 -16.04
N THR A 31 18.65 -20.18 -15.20
CA THR A 31 17.95 -19.83 -13.98
C THR A 31 18.97 -19.54 -12.87
N PHE A 32 18.86 -18.36 -12.25
CA PHE A 32 19.60 -17.96 -11.06
C PHE A 32 18.65 -17.97 -9.86
N GLU A 33 19.07 -18.57 -8.75
CA GLU A 33 18.23 -18.73 -7.56
C GLU A 33 18.98 -18.26 -6.30
N ASP A 34 18.31 -17.47 -5.47
CA ASP A 34 18.81 -17.04 -4.15
C ASP A 34 17.64 -16.95 -3.16
N GLY A 35 17.47 -18.00 -2.36
CA GLY A 35 16.37 -18.13 -1.42
C GLY A 35 15.00 -18.17 -2.12
N GLU A 36 14.20 -17.12 -1.94
CA GLU A 36 12.88 -16.97 -2.57
C GLU A 36 12.94 -16.26 -3.93
N LEU A 37 14.12 -15.78 -4.34
CA LEU A 37 14.33 -15.07 -5.59
C LEU A 37 14.72 -16.04 -6.69
N VAL A 38 13.97 -16.04 -7.79
CA VAL A 38 14.28 -16.80 -9.00
C VAL A 38 14.34 -15.84 -10.18
N ILE A 39 15.41 -15.91 -10.98
CA ILE A 39 15.61 -15.05 -12.14
C ILE A 39 15.93 -15.94 -13.34
N ASN A 40 15.06 -15.91 -14.35
CA ASN A 40 15.19 -16.71 -15.57
C ASN A 40 14.75 -15.95 -16.84
N LYS A 41 14.44 -14.66 -16.71
CA LYS A 41 13.93 -13.85 -17.81
C LYS A 41 14.58 -12.48 -17.88
N ILE A 42 14.94 -12.09 -19.10
CA ILE A 42 15.30 -10.73 -19.47
C ILE A 42 14.11 -10.11 -20.22
N PHE A 43 13.80 -8.88 -19.87
CA PHE A 43 12.85 -8.03 -20.60
C PHE A 43 13.64 -6.91 -21.29
N SER A 44 13.40 -6.75 -22.60
CA SER A 44 14.13 -5.80 -23.46
C SER A 44 13.69 -4.36 -23.23
N PHE A 45 14.06 -3.80 -22.08
CA PHE A 45 13.89 -2.40 -21.71
C PHE A 45 15.24 -1.72 -21.51
N SER A 46 15.24 -0.39 -21.47
CA SER A 46 16.36 0.45 -21.05
C SER A 46 15.88 1.31 -19.88
N PRO A 47 16.36 1.11 -18.64
CA PRO A 47 17.37 0.13 -18.21
C PRO A 47 16.93 -1.33 -18.37
N LEU A 48 17.89 -2.26 -18.41
CA LEU A 48 17.62 -3.69 -18.55
C LEU A 48 16.79 -4.18 -17.35
N ILE A 49 15.67 -4.84 -17.62
CA ILE A 49 14.81 -5.43 -16.59
C ILE A 49 15.03 -6.93 -16.60
N ILE A 50 15.34 -7.52 -15.44
CA ILE A 50 15.46 -8.96 -15.26
C ILE A 50 14.48 -9.44 -14.19
N GLY A 51 14.10 -10.70 -14.27
CA GLY A 51 13.23 -11.29 -13.27
C GLY A 51 12.80 -12.70 -13.63
N TYR A 52 11.57 -13.01 -13.27
CA TYR A 52 11.00 -14.34 -13.37
C TYR A 52 9.91 -14.39 -14.43
N ALA A 53 9.89 -15.44 -15.24
CA ALA A 53 8.74 -15.82 -16.04
C ALA A 53 8.54 -17.33 -16.07
N ASN A 54 7.29 -17.76 -15.92
CA ASN A 54 6.88 -19.16 -16.06
C ASN A 54 5.58 -19.23 -16.88
N PRO A 55 5.59 -19.90 -18.05
CA PRO A 55 4.41 -20.06 -18.89
C PRO A 55 3.24 -20.79 -18.22
N GLU A 56 3.51 -21.68 -17.27
CA GLU A 56 2.48 -22.46 -16.56
C GLU A 56 1.79 -21.65 -15.46
N GLN A 57 2.35 -20.49 -15.13
CA GLN A 57 1.82 -19.62 -14.09
C GLN A 57 0.96 -18.51 -14.68
N SER A 58 -0.19 -18.27 -14.04
CA SER A 58 -1.07 -17.15 -14.35
C SER A 58 -1.23 -16.25 -13.13
N ILE A 59 -0.42 -15.20 -13.07
CA ILE A 59 -0.61 -14.07 -12.15
C ILE A 59 -1.89 -13.35 -12.58
N GLU A 60 -2.88 -13.35 -11.68
CA GLU A 60 -4.11 -12.58 -11.86
C GLU A 60 -3.81 -11.09 -11.69
N LEU A 61 -3.94 -10.33 -12.77
CA LEU A 61 -3.77 -8.87 -12.77
C LEU A 61 -5.07 -8.19 -12.34
N ASP A 62 -5.44 -8.41 -11.09
CA ASP A 62 -6.64 -7.83 -10.48
C ASP A 62 -6.35 -6.46 -9.84
N ARG A 63 -7.39 -5.86 -9.26
CA ARG A 63 -7.30 -4.56 -8.59
C ARG A 63 -6.41 -4.62 -7.34
N GLU A 64 -6.37 -5.76 -6.65
CA GLU A 64 -5.58 -5.91 -5.41
C GLU A 64 -4.09 -5.87 -5.74
N LEU A 65 -3.66 -6.64 -6.74
CA LEU A 65 -2.29 -6.63 -7.21
C LEU A 65 -1.86 -5.23 -7.71
N VAL A 66 -2.73 -4.53 -8.45
CA VAL A 66 -2.43 -3.16 -8.91
C VAL A 66 -2.19 -2.23 -7.70
N LEU A 67 -2.99 -2.35 -6.64
CA LEU A 67 -2.83 -1.55 -5.43
C LEU A 67 -1.53 -1.90 -4.68
N GLU A 68 -1.20 -3.19 -4.57
CA GLU A 68 0.04 -3.65 -3.94
C GLU A 68 1.28 -3.15 -4.69
N VAL A 69 1.31 -3.33 -6.01
CA VAL A 69 2.40 -2.84 -6.87
C VAL A 69 2.51 -1.32 -6.79
N SER A 70 1.38 -0.61 -6.77
CA SER A 70 1.34 0.85 -6.59
C SER A 70 1.91 1.30 -5.25
N TRP A 71 1.67 0.52 -4.20
CA TRP A 71 2.23 0.80 -2.87
C TRP A 71 3.74 0.55 -2.82
N ILE A 72 4.23 -0.55 -3.39
CA ILE A 72 5.66 -0.85 -3.52
C ILE A 72 6.37 0.26 -4.28
N ALA A 73 5.87 0.62 -5.46
CA ALA A 73 6.43 1.68 -6.29
C ALA A 73 6.49 3.01 -5.52
N LYS A 74 5.38 3.41 -4.87
CA LYS A 74 5.30 4.67 -4.12
C LYS A 74 6.32 4.73 -2.97
N ASN A 75 6.51 3.64 -2.22
CA ASN A 75 7.46 3.60 -1.12
C ASN A 75 8.92 3.76 -1.58
N LEU A 76 9.20 3.40 -2.83
CA LEU A 76 10.51 3.50 -3.45
C LEU A 76 10.63 4.76 -4.34
N GLY A 77 9.69 5.71 -4.24
CA GLY A 77 9.73 6.96 -5.02
C GLY A 77 9.38 6.81 -6.51
N MET A 78 8.74 5.71 -6.90
CA MET A 78 8.38 5.36 -8.27
C MET A 78 6.87 5.51 -8.52
N LYS A 79 6.48 5.46 -9.80
CA LYS A 79 5.07 5.53 -10.23
C LYS A 79 4.66 4.23 -10.91
N THR A 80 3.41 3.84 -10.75
CA THR A 80 2.84 2.68 -11.44
C THR A 80 1.93 3.14 -12.58
N VAL A 81 2.08 2.53 -13.74
CA VAL A 81 1.23 2.74 -14.91
C VAL A 81 0.64 1.39 -15.32
N VAL A 82 -0.69 1.32 -15.37
CA VAL A 82 -1.41 0.13 -15.83
C VAL A 82 -1.64 0.27 -17.33
N ALA A 83 -1.03 -0.62 -18.11
CA ALA A 83 -1.18 -0.67 -19.56
C ALA A 83 -1.57 -2.11 -19.95
N PRO A 84 -2.87 -2.46 -19.91
CA PRO A 84 -3.31 -3.83 -20.13
C PRO A 84 -2.72 -4.41 -21.44
N PRO A 85 -2.11 -5.60 -21.40
CA PRO A 85 -2.19 -6.63 -20.35
C PRO A 85 -1.09 -6.58 -19.28
N ASP A 86 -0.32 -5.49 -19.17
CA ASP A 86 0.86 -5.39 -18.30
C ASP A 86 0.70 -4.26 -17.25
N ILE A 87 1.45 -4.37 -16.15
CA ILE A 87 1.63 -3.29 -15.17
C ILE A 87 3.09 -2.86 -15.24
N HIS A 88 3.34 -1.57 -15.45
CA HIS A 88 4.68 -1.00 -15.51
C HIS A 88 4.98 -0.17 -14.26
N ILE A 89 6.22 -0.23 -13.79
CA ILE A 89 6.75 0.63 -12.74
C ILE A 89 7.78 1.55 -13.37
N LEU A 90 7.59 2.85 -13.18
CA LEU A 90 8.37 3.91 -13.79
C LEU A 90 9.17 4.69 -12.75
N ARG A 91 10.42 5.01 -13.10
CA ARG A 91 11.27 6.00 -12.42
C ARG A 91 11.64 7.06 -13.45
N ASP A 92 11.35 8.32 -13.17
CA ASP A 92 11.63 9.43 -14.10
C ASP A 92 11.07 9.24 -15.52
N SER A 93 9.92 8.56 -15.64
CA SER A 93 9.26 8.16 -16.89
C SER A 93 9.89 6.99 -17.66
N GLU A 94 10.95 6.39 -17.14
CA GLU A 94 11.56 5.18 -17.69
C GLU A 94 11.01 3.92 -17.01
N PRO A 95 10.72 2.84 -17.76
CA PRO A 95 10.30 1.57 -17.19
C PRO A 95 11.46 0.89 -16.47
N VAL A 96 11.29 0.73 -15.16
CA VAL A 96 12.24 0.06 -14.25
C VAL A 96 11.67 -1.22 -13.65
N GLY A 97 10.38 -1.50 -13.88
CA GLY A 97 9.76 -2.76 -13.49
C GLY A 97 8.55 -3.10 -14.35
N ILE A 98 8.25 -4.39 -14.44
CA ILE A 98 7.11 -4.91 -15.20
C ILE A 98 6.49 -6.10 -14.48
N ILE A 99 5.16 -6.17 -14.51
CA ILE A 99 4.39 -7.33 -14.08
C ILE A 99 3.49 -7.74 -15.24
N ARG A 100 3.56 -9.02 -15.59
CA ARG A 100 2.77 -9.69 -16.62
C ARG A 100 2.03 -10.87 -16.01
N ARG A 101 1.08 -11.42 -16.77
CA ARG A 101 0.39 -12.66 -16.35
C ARG A 101 1.33 -13.83 -16.14
N ASN A 102 2.42 -13.92 -16.89
CA ASN A 102 3.36 -15.04 -16.82
C ASN A 102 4.64 -14.73 -16.04
N GLY A 103 4.74 -13.57 -15.36
CA GLY A 103 5.99 -13.21 -14.69
C GLY A 103 6.11 -11.76 -14.24
N TYR A 104 7.23 -11.42 -13.63
CA TYR A 104 7.55 -10.07 -13.17
C TYR A 104 9.06 -9.82 -13.27
N GLY A 105 9.46 -8.55 -13.32
CA GLY A 105 10.87 -8.18 -13.34
C GLY A 105 11.11 -6.74 -12.92
N ALA A 106 12.36 -6.45 -12.58
CA ALA A 106 12.82 -5.11 -12.24
C ALA A 106 14.26 -4.88 -12.72
N SER A 107 14.63 -3.61 -12.85
CA SER A 107 15.99 -3.18 -13.18
C SER A 107 16.87 -2.98 -11.94
N ASP A 108 16.30 -3.07 -10.73
CA ASP A 108 17.04 -2.94 -9.48
C ASP A 108 16.70 -4.09 -8.50
N PRO A 109 17.69 -4.54 -7.70
CA PRO A 109 17.52 -5.71 -6.84
C PRO A 109 16.53 -5.48 -5.70
N VAL A 110 16.37 -4.23 -5.23
CA VAL A 110 15.46 -3.90 -4.13
C VAL A 110 14.01 -4.02 -4.60
N LEU A 111 13.71 -3.43 -5.75
CA LEU A 111 12.40 -3.53 -6.39
C LEU A 111 12.11 -4.99 -6.75
N LEU A 112 13.07 -5.72 -7.32
CA LEU A 112 12.85 -7.12 -7.67
C LEU A 112 12.51 -7.96 -6.43
N LYS A 113 13.23 -7.76 -5.33
CA LYS A 113 13.00 -8.48 -4.07
C LYS A 113 11.63 -8.16 -3.47
N GLU A 114 11.20 -6.90 -3.48
CA GLU A 114 9.87 -6.52 -3.00
C GLU A 114 8.75 -7.10 -3.87
N LEU A 115 8.93 -7.11 -5.20
CA LEU A 115 8.00 -7.76 -6.11
C LEU A 115 7.95 -9.28 -5.86
N ALA A 116 9.10 -9.94 -5.75
CA ALA A 116 9.17 -11.38 -5.46
C ALA A 116 8.46 -11.75 -4.16
N ARG A 117 8.67 -10.94 -3.11
CA ARG A 117 8.05 -11.15 -1.79
C ARG A 117 6.53 -11.02 -1.81
N ARG A 118 5.97 -10.07 -2.56
CA ARG A 118 4.52 -9.81 -2.58
C ARG A 118 3.77 -10.65 -3.61
N ILE A 119 4.32 -10.74 -4.82
CA ILE A 119 3.72 -11.52 -5.91
C ILE A 119 3.83 -13.02 -5.60
N GLY A 120 4.90 -13.43 -4.90
CA GLY A 120 5.04 -14.75 -4.30
C GLY A 120 5.10 -15.85 -5.35
N VAL A 121 6.31 -16.13 -5.85
CA VAL A 121 6.49 -17.17 -6.86
C VAL A 121 7.73 -18.01 -6.55
N GLY A 122 7.50 -19.30 -6.27
CA GLY A 122 8.57 -20.27 -6.00
C GLY A 122 8.23 -21.37 -4.99
N LYS A 123 7.29 -21.13 -4.05
CA LYS A 123 6.66 -22.15 -3.17
C LYS A 123 5.66 -21.58 -2.15
N THR A 124 5.58 -20.26 -2.00
CA THR A 124 4.68 -19.65 -1.04
C THR A 124 4.28 -18.29 -1.55
N ARG A 125 3.05 -18.14 -2.03
CA ARG A 125 2.35 -16.87 -1.86
C ARG A 125 2.30 -16.71 -0.35
N GLN A 126 3.24 -15.98 0.25
CA GLN A 126 2.96 -15.39 1.55
C GLN A 126 1.88 -14.37 1.24
N SER A 127 0.63 -14.83 1.20
CA SER A 127 -0.48 -14.02 1.62
C SER A 127 -0.23 -13.67 3.09
N VAL A 128 0.76 -12.80 3.32
CA VAL A 128 0.49 -11.70 4.20
C VAL A 128 -0.72 -11.09 3.53
N SER A 129 -1.91 -11.42 4.03
CA SER A 129 -3.06 -10.57 3.91
C SER A 129 -2.59 -9.25 4.47
N ILE A 130 -1.96 -8.45 3.60
CA ILE A 130 -1.64 -7.06 3.87
C ILE A 130 -3.01 -6.46 3.74
N GLY A 131 -3.77 -6.60 4.84
CA GLY A 131 -5.05 -5.96 5.01
C GLY A 131 -4.80 -4.54 4.60
N VAL A 132 -5.30 -4.20 3.42
CA VAL A 132 -5.26 -2.86 2.86
C VAL A 132 -6.01 -2.03 3.85
N LYS A 133 -5.26 -1.50 4.83
CA LYS A 133 -5.67 -0.49 5.76
C LYS A 133 -7.12 -0.64 6.26
N ASP A 134 -7.46 -1.82 6.75
CA ASP A 134 -8.39 -1.98 7.87
C ASP A 134 -7.79 -1.39 9.17
N SER A 135 -6.68 -0.63 9.11
CA SER A 135 -6.03 -0.03 10.27
C SER A 135 -6.99 0.83 11.09
N TRP A 136 -7.96 1.51 10.46
CA TRP A 136 -9.00 2.22 11.22
C TRP A 136 -10.05 1.27 11.80
N MET A 137 -10.57 0.33 10.99
CA MET A 137 -11.61 -0.61 11.42
C MET A 137 -11.13 -1.60 12.48
N ASN A 138 -9.89 -2.06 12.39
CA ASN A 138 -9.23 -2.91 13.37
C ASN A 138 -8.85 -2.12 14.62
N SER A 139 -8.44 -0.85 14.52
CA SER A 139 -8.28 0.01 15.70
C SER A 139 -9.62 0.25 16.39
N LEU A 140 -10.70 0.46 15.63
CA LEU A 140 -12.07 0.57 16.15
C LEU A 140 -12.52 -0.74 16.80
N LYS A 141 -12.31 -1.89 16.15
CA LYS A 141 -12.63 -3.20 16.70
C LYS A 141 -11.81 -3.49 17.95
N MET A 142 -10.55 -3.07 18.02
CA MET A 142 -9.69 -3.24 19.20
C MET A 142 -10.14 -2.33 20.35
N LEU A 143 -10.48 -1.07 20.06
CA LEU A 143 -11.09 -0.12 20.99
C LEU A 143 -12.49 -0.54 21.46
N LEU A 144 -13.27 -1.23 20.62
CA LEU A 144 -14.58 -1.78 20.97
C LEU A 144 -14.47 -3.12 21.71
N ARG A 145 -13.38 -3.88 21.53
CA ARG A 145 -13.14 -5.15 22.22
C ARG A 145 -12.78 -4.93 23.68
N ASP A 146 -11.98 -3.91 23.96
CA ASP A 146 -11.67 -3.50 25.33
C ASP A 146 -12.89 -2.87 26.02
N ARG A 147 -13.25 -3.42 27.18
CA ARG A 147 -14.44 -3.01 27.96
C ARG A 147 -14.28 -1.61 28.52
N GLN A 148 -13.05 -1.16 28.76
CA GLN A 148 -12.75 0.17 29.32
C GLN A 148 -12.75 1.24 28.20
N ALA A 149 -12.10 0.97 27.08
CA ALA A 149 -12.13 1.86 25.91
C ALA A 149 -13.55 2.03 25.34
N ARG A 150 -14.37 0.97 25.32
CA ARG A 150 -15.78 1.05 24.90
C ARG A 150 -16.61 1.99 25.77
N LYS A 151 -16.45 1.93 27.11
CA LYS A 151 -17.13 2.84 28.03
C LYS A 151 -16.68 4.29 27.83
N MET A 152 -15.38 4.51 27.59
CA MET A 152 -14.82 5.83 27.32
C MET A 152 -15.37 6.42 26.02
N ILE A 153 -15.43 5.63 24.95
CA ILE A 153 -15.97 6.07 23.64
C ILE A 153 -17.47 6.34 23.72
N LEU A 154 -18.24 5.46 24.36
CA LEU A 154 -19.67 5.68 24.58
C LEU A 154 -19.92 6.94 25.41
N SER A 155 -19.11 7.17 26.44
CA SER A 155 -19.20 8.39 27.26
C SER A 155 -18.87 9.64 26.45
N LEU A 156 -17.81 9.61 25.64
CA LEU A 156 -17.45 10.71 24.76
C LEU A 156 -18.57 11.03 23.76
N ILE A 157 -19.16 10.01 23.14
CA ILE A 157 -20.25 10.19 22.18
C ILE A 157 -21.49 10.75 22.87
N PHE A 158 -21.94 10.17 23.98
CA PHE A 158 -23.18 10.57 24.64
C PHE A 158 -23.10 11.90 25.39
N PHE A 159 -21.96 12.18 26.03
CA PHE A 159 -21.85 13.35 26.91
C PHE A 159 -21.20 14.56 26.25
N ILE A 160 -20.44 14.37 25.16
CA ILE A 160 -19.75 15.48 24.47
C ILE A 160 -20.31 15.67 23.06
N ILE A 161 -20.29 14.62 22.24
CA ILE A 161 -20.63 14.76 20.81
C ILE A 161 -22.14 14.98 20.63
N LEU A 162 -22.98 14.15 21.24
CA LEU A 162 -24.44 14.20 21.07
C LEU A 162 -25.04 15.56 21.50
N PRO A 163 -24.73 16.12 22.68
CA PRO A 163 -25.28 17.41 23.09
C PRO A 163 -24.78 18.55 22.20
N THR A 164 -23.51 18.50 21.78
CA THR A 164 -22.93 19.50 20.88
C THR A 164 -23.62 19.49 19.52
N VAL A 165 -23.86 18.30 18.95
CA VAL A 165 -24.55 18.16 17.65
C VAL A 165 -26.00 18.60 17.75
N VAL A 166 -26.70 18.27 18.85
CA VAL A 166 -28.09 18.71 19.07
C VAL A 166 -28.15 20.23 19.15
N VAL A 167 -27.29 20.87 19.96
CA VAL A 167 -27.25 22.32 20.08
C VAL A 167 -26.88 22.98 18.75
N PHE A 168 -25.92 22.41 18.01
CA PHE A 168 -25.55 22.90 16.67
C PHE A 168 -26.70 22.81 15.66
N TYR A 169 -27.42 21.69 15.65
CA TYR A 169 -28.56 21.52 14.76
C TYR A 169 -29.72 22.44 15.13
N THR A 170 -30.01 22.58 16.43
CA THR A 170 -31.03 23.51 16.93
C THR A 170 -30.65 24.96 16.65
N SER A 171 -29.37 25.35 16.78
CA SER A 171 -28.91 26.72 16.51
C SER A 171 -28.97 27.09 15.03
N MET A 172 -28.74 26.13 14.13
CA MET A 172 -28.87 26.35 12.68
C MET A 172 -30.33 26.37 12.22
N THR A 173 -31.19 25.56 12.84
CA THR A 173 -32.59 25.40 12.41
C THR A 173 -33.52 26.44 13.05
N TYR A 174 -33.24 26.84 14.30
CA TYR A 174 -34.08 27.74 15.08
C TYR A 174 -33.26 28.83 15.80
N PRO A 175 -32.59 29.73 15.07
CA PRO A 175 -31.68 30.72 15.65
C PRO A 175 -32.37 31.73 16.59
N PHE A 176 -33.68 31.93 16.44
CA PHE A 176 -34.46 32.83 17.31
C PHE A 176 -34.67 32.28 18.73
N LEU A 177 -34.59 30.96 18.94
CA LEU A 177 -34.74 30.33 20.26
C LEU A 177 -33.53 30.55 21.17
N LEU A 178 -32.37 30.90 20.59
CA LEU A 178 -31.10 31.04 21.31
C LEU A 178 -30.61 32.49 21.40
N GLY A 179 -31.47 33.48 21.13
CA GLY A 179 -31.15 34.90 21.32
C GLY A 179 -30.53 35.60 20.10
N GLY A 180 -30.68 35.05 18.89
CA GLY A 180 -30.24 35.65 17.63
C GLY A 180 -29.04 34.92 16.99
N GLU A 181 -28.68 35.34 15.77
CA GLU A 181 -27.71 34.64 14.92
C GLU A 181 -26.30 34.57 15.54
N MET A 182 -25.84 35.65 16.17
CA MET A 182 -24.51 35.72 16.78
C MET A 182 -24.38 34.79 18.01
N ILE A 183 -25.43 34.67 18.82
CA ILE A 183 -25.43 33.79 20.00
C ILE A 183 -25.58 32.33 19.57
N SER A 184 -26.41 32.07 18.55
CA SER A 184 -26.59 30.75 17.94
C SER A 184 -25.28 30.16 17.41
N PHE A 185 -24.36 30.99 16.91
CA PHE A 185 -23.04 30.53 16.45
C PHE A 185 -22.07 30.19 17.59
N ALA A 186 -22.13 30.94 18.71
CA ALA A 186 -21.23 30.74 19.85
C ALA A 186 -21.67 29.57 20.76
N MET A 187 -22.97 29.28 20.83
CA MET A 187 -23.53 28.28 21.74
C MET A 187 -22.99 26.85 21.56
N PRO A 188 -22.83 26.31 20.33
CA PRO A 188 -22.25 24.97 20.13
C PRO A 188 -20.81 24.87 20.64
N ILE A 189 -20.03 25.94 20.47
CA ILE A 189 -18.63 26.02 20.93
C ILE A 189 -18.59 26.01 22.46
N ILE A 190 -19.42 26.84 23.10
CA ILE A 190 -19.52 26.90 24.57
C ILE A 190 -19.96 25.56 25.15
N VAL A 191 -20.98 24.92 24.55
CA VAL A 191 -21.48 23.62 25.00
C VAL A 191 -20.44 22.52 24.82
N PHE A 192 -19.67 22.53 23.73
CA PHE A 192 -18.55 21.60 23.53
C PHE A 192 -17.50 21.73 24.63
N PHE A 193 -17.04 22.95 24.95
CA PHE A 193 -16.06 23.15 26.01
C PHE A 193 -16.62 22.83 27.40
N ALA A 194 -17.86 23.23 27.70
CA ALA A 194 -18.50 22.93 28.98
C ALA A 194 -18.65 21.41 29.19
N THR A 195 -19.13 20.68 28.18
CA THR A 195 -19.26 19.22 28.24
C THR A 195 -17.90 18.53 28.34
N ALA A 196 -16.90 18.96 27.57
CA ALA A 196 -15.54 18.43 27.67
C ALA A 196 -14.93 18.62 29.08
N ILE A 197 -15.11 19.78 29.70
CA ILE A 197 -14.64 20.08 31.06
C ILE A 197 -15.37 19.20 32.08
N ILE A 198 -16.70 19.09 31.98
CA ILE A 198 -17.50 18.26 32.90
C ILE A 198 -17.08 16.78 32.78
N THR A 199 -16.93 16.27 31.55
CA THR A 199 -16.47 14.89 31.32
C THR A 199 -15.05 14.68 31.83
N TYR A 200 -14.14 15.63 31.65
CA TYR A 200 -12.79 15.57 32.22
C TYR A 200 -12.80 15.50 33.76
N LEU A 201 -13.62 16.34 34.41
CA LEU A 201 -13.76 16.33 35.87
C LEU A 201 -14.39 15.03 36.39
N TYR A 202 -15.29 14.41 35.62
CA TYR A 202 -15.95 13.16 35.98
C TYR A 202 -15.05 11.92 35.83
N LEU A 203 -14.11 11.95 34.86
CA LEU A 203 -13.15 10.87 34.61
C LEU A 203 -11.89 10.93 35.49
N LYS A 204 -11.65 12.05 36.20
CA LYS A 204 -10.51 12.24 37.10
C LYS A 204 -10.75 11.70 38.52
N LYS A 205 -11.99 11.34 38.87
CA LYS A 205 -12.35 10.62 40.10
C LYS A 205 -12.25 9.10 39.91
#